data_AF-A0A7V8XMQ2-F1
#
_entry.id   AF-A0A7V8XMQ2-F1
#
_cell.length_a   1.000
_cell.length_b   1.000
_cell.length_c   1.000
_cell.angle_alpha   90.00
_cell.angle_beta   90.00
_cell.angle_gamma   90.00
#
_symmetry.space_group_name_H-M   'P 1'
#
loop_
_entity.id
_entity.type
_entity.pdbx_description
1 polymer ?
#
loop_
_entity_poly.entity_id
_entity_poly.type
_entity_poly.pdbx_seq_one_letter_code
_entity_poly.pdbx_strand_id
1 'polypeptide(L)'
;MIDTPEVDWLALSPTLALLAAAGVALLASVIGPVWFHRAFAAFAAFAGFVTAGVLAGVLFDRTPDAQPLLDESMTRDRWAALAAIVLAGAGALTVLLSWGEKRRDHSGEYYALLAAAAAGMVFFVGASNLMTLFLALEWFSISLYILCALDTHRETSLESGLKYLIVGSFGSGILLFGSALVYGATGELGFTAIAAAGVTDDSLLLAGLAMIVAGLGFKASAAPFHMWTPDVYQGAPTSVTAFMSAATKVAALVLTLRILTVAFPEQEHLWT
;
A
#
# COMPACT_ATOMS: atom_id res chain seq x y z
N MET A 1 -12.09 -11.94 31.80
CA MET A 1 -12.36 -10.86 30.84
C MET A 1 -11.14 -10.82 29.94
N ILE A 2 -11.28 -10.98 28.63
CA ILE A 2 -10.12 -10.86 27.72
C ILE A 2 -9.84 -9.35 27.64
N ASP A 3 -8.68 -8.90 28.09
CA ASP A 3 -8.27 -7.51 27.89
C ASP A 3 -8.14 -7.28 26.38
N THR A 4 -9.07 -6.52 25.82
CA THR A 4 -9.04 -6.14 24.42
C THR A 4 -8.16 -4.90 24.27
N PRO A 5 -7.25 -4.85 23.28
CA PRO A 5 -6.46 -3.66 23.03
C PRO A 5 -7.38 -2.47 22.72
N GLU A 6 -7.02 -1.29 23.21
CA GLU A 6 -7.73 -0.06 22.85
C GLU A 6 -7.54 0.22 21.35
N VAL A 7 -8.65 0.44 20.64
CA VAL A 7 -8.65 0.74 19.20
C VAL A 7 -8.87 2.24 18.99
N ASP A 8 -7.84 2.95 18.53
CA ASP A 8 -7.99 4.33 18.05
C ASP A 8 -8.65 4.33 16.66
N TRP A 9 -9.97 4.48 16.65
CA TRP A 9 -10.76 4.57 15.42
C TRP A 9 -10.41 5.79 14.58
N LEU A 10 -9.90 6.88 15.17
CA LEU A 10 -9.50 8.06 14.42
C LEU A 10 -8.26 7.76 13.57
N ALA A 11 -7.30 7.01 14.11
CA ALA A 11 -6.10 6.61 13.37
C ALA A 11 -6.39 5.72 12.16
N LEU A 12 -7.34 4.80 12.28
CA LEU A 12 -7.75 3.91 11.19
C LEU A 12 -8.73 4.57 10.21
N SER A 13 -9.24 5.76 10.54
CA SER A 13 -10.33 6.40 9.80
C SER A 13 -10.06 6.64 8.31
N PRO A 14 -8.85 7.00 7.83
CA PRO A 14 -8.62 7.17 6.39
C PRO A 14 -8.70 5.84 5.63
N THR A 15 -8.14 4.76 6.19
CA THR A 15 -8.24 3.39 5.63
C THR A 15 -9.69 2.92 5.60
N LEU A 16 -10.42 3.14 6.70
CA LEU A 16 -11.84 2.77 6.81
C LEU A 16 -12.72 3.54 5.83
N ALA A 17 -12.44 4.83 5.59
CA ALA A 17 -13.16 5.63 4.60
C ALA A 17 -13.00 5.08 3.18
N LEU A 18 -11.78 4.65 2.82
CA LEU A 18 -11.49 4.03 1.53
C LEU A 18 -12.12 2.64 1.40
N LEU A 19 -12.09 1.84 2.46
CA LEU A 19 -12.78 0.54 2.51
C LEU A 19 -14.29 0.69 2.38
N ALA A 20 -14.88 1.66 3.08
CA ALA A 20 -16.30 1.97 2.97
C ALA A 20 -16.66 2.39 1.55
N ALA A 21 -15.85 3.24 0.91
CA ALA A 21 -16.03 3.61 -0.49
C ALA A 21 -15.91 2.41 -1.44
N ALA A 22 -14.96 1.51 -1.20
CA ALA A 22 -14.83 0.28 -1.98
C ALA A 22 -16.06 -0.62 -1.85
N GLY A 23 -16.54 -0.84 -0.63
CA GLY A 23 -17.74 -1.63 -0.35
C GLY A 23 -19.00 -1.01 -0.96
N VAL A 24 -19.19 0.30 -0.82
CA VAL A 24 -20.31 1.03 -1.41
C VAL A 24 -20.27 0.96 -2.94
N ALA A 25 -19.10 1.11 -3.56
CA ALA A 25 -18.94 0.97 -5.00
C ALA A 25 -19.29 -0.45 -5.49
N LEU A 26 -18.85 -1.50 -4.79
CA LEU A 26 -19.21 -2.89 -5.13
C LEU A 26 -20.70 -3.15 -4.95
N LEU A 27 -21.26 -2.82 -3.79
CA LEU A 27 -22.68 -3.07 -3.50
C LEU A 27 -23.59 -2.36 -4.50
N ALA A 28 -23.27 -1.13 -4.87
CA ALA A 28 -24.04 -0.40 -5.87
C ALA A 28 -23.90 -1.01 -7.28
N SER A 29 -22.78 -1.63 -7.59
CA SER A 29 -22.56 -2.32 -8.88
C SER A 29 -23.27 -3.67 -8.94
N VAL A 30 -23.47 -4.33 -7.80
CA VAL A 30 -24.23 -5.59 -7.72
C VAL A 30 -25.74 -5.33 -7.70
N ILE A 31 -26.20 -4.32 -6.95
CA ILE A 31 -27.64 -4.11 -6.67
C ILE A 31 -28.26 -3.08 -7.64
N GLY A 32 -27.49 -2.07 -8.04
CA GLY A 32 -27.99 -0.93 -8.80
C GLY A 32 -28.27 -1.23 -10.27
N PRO A 33 -28.94 -0.32 -11.00
CA PRO A 33 -29.14 -0.46 -12.44
C PRO A 33 -27.85 -0.16 -13.22
N VAL A 34 -27.58 -0.94 -14.27
CA VAL A 34 -26.31 -0.94 -15.02
C VAL A 34 -25.90 0.44 -15.57
N TRP A 35 -26.87 1.26 -15.98
CA TRP A 35 -26.59 2.61 -16.49
C TRP A 35 -26.03 3.57 -15.42
N PHE A 36 -26.22 3.27 -14.13
CA PHE A 36 -25.81 4.11 -13.00
C PHE A 36 -24.50 3.65 -12.34
N HIS A 37 -24.08 2.40 -12.57
CA HIS A 37 -22.93 1.76 -11.90
C HIS A 37 -21.67 2.63 -11.96
N ARG A 38 -21.28 3.07 -13.17
CA ARG A 38 -20.05 3.82 -13.37
C ARG A 38 -20.08 5.18 -12.66
N ALA A 39 -21.16 5.94 -12.81
CA ALA A 39 -21.27 7.27 -12.23
C ALA A 39 -21.26 7.22 -10.70
N PHE A 40 -22.02 6.30 -10.13
CA PHE A 40 -22.10 6.15 -8.69
C PHE A 40 -20.82 5.60 -8.07
N ALA A 41 -20.22 4.55 -8.66
CA ALA A 41 -18.98 3.98 -8.16
C ALA A 41 -17.82 4.99 -8.25
N ALA A 42 -17.76 5.79 -9.32
CA ALA A 42 -16.81 6.89 -9.43
C ALA A 42 -17.02 7.94 -8.34
N PHE A 43 -18.27 8.37 -8.12
CA PHE A 43 -18.61 9.32 -7.07
C PHE A 43 -18.26 8.78 -5.68
N ALA A 44 -18.63 7.54 -5.37
CA ALA A 44 -18.33 6.90 -4.09
C ALA A 44 -16.81 6.81 -3.84
N ALA A 45 -16.03 6.40 -4.84
CA ALA A 45 -14.57 6.36 -4.74
C ALA A 45 -13.98 7.77 -4.58
N PHE A 46 -14.42 8.75 -5.37
CA PHE A 46 -13.95 10.13 -5.25
C PHE A 46 -14.24 10.72 -3.86
N ALA A 47 -15.48 10.56 -3.37
CA ALA A 47 -15.87 10.98 -2.04
C ALA A 47 -15.06 10.26 -0.95
N GLY A 48 -14.78 8.96 -1.13
CA GLY A 48 -13.91 8.18 -0.26
C GLY A 48 -12.49 8.72 -0.19
N PHE A 49 -11.88 9.01 -1.35
CA PHE A 49 -10.55 9.60 -1.43
C PHE A 49 -10.49 10.99 -0.80
N VAL A 50 -11.46 11.87 -1.08
CA VAL A 50 -11.54 13.20 -0.45
C VAL A 50 -11.69 13.07 1.07
N THR A 51 -12.58 12.20 1.54
CA THR A 51 -12.80 11.97 2.98
C THR A 51 -11.53 11.44 3.65
N ALA A 52 -10.86 10.47 3.04
CA ALA A 52 -9.60 9.93 3.55
C ALA A 52 -8.50 11.01 3.60
N GLY A 53 -8.41 11.87 2.59
CA GLY A 53 -7.46 12.98 2.57
C GLY A 53 -7.71 14.01 3.67
N VAL A 54 -8.98 14.37 3.91
CA VAL A 54 -9.38 15.27 5.01
C VAL A 54 -9.05 14.65 6.37
N LEU A 55 -9.40 13.38 6.58
CA LEU A 55 -9.11 12.66 7.82
C LEU A 55 -7.60 12.52 8.06
N ALA A 56 -6.82 12.23 7.01
CA ALA A 56 -5.37 12.22 7.08
C ALA A 56 -4.79 13.61 7.41
N GLY A 57 -5.38 14.69 6.89
CA GLY A 57 -5.04 16.06 7.27
C GLY A 57 -5.29 16.37 8.75
N VAL A 58 -6.43 15.91 9.28
CA VAL A 58 -6.74 16.02 10.73
C VAL A 58 -5.75 15.21 11.56
N LEU A 59 -5.39 14.00 11.12
CA LEU A 59 -4.38 13.17 11.79
C LEU A 59 -3.00 13.84 11.79
N PHE A 60 -2.60 14.46 10.68
CA PHE A 60 -1.33 15.16 10.57
C PHE A 60 -1.19 16.30 11.58
N ASP A 61 -2.28 17.05 11.81
CA ASP A 61 -2.33 18.16 12.77
C ASP A 61 -2.39 17.66 14.23
N ARG A 62 -3.18 16.61 14.50
CA ARG A 62 -3.41 16.10 15.86
C ARG A 62 -2.37 15.12 16.37
N THR A 63 -1.33 14.81 15.59
CA THR A 63 -0.35 13.77 15.93
C THR A 63 1.07 14.32 15.81
N PRO A 64 1.48 15.26 16.68
CA PRO A 64 2.84 15.80 16.65
C PRO A 64 3.89 14.71 16.95
N ASP A 65 3.58 13.82 17.89
CA ASP A 65 4.44 12.72 18.32
C ASP A 65 3.89 11.37 17.87
N ALA A 66 4.77 10.44 17.53
CA ALA A 66 4.39 9.09 17.11
C ALA A 66 3.75 8.31 18.28
N GLN A 67 2.61 7.67 18.01
CA GLN A 67 1.90 6.86 19.00
C GLN A 67 1.71 5.43 18.50
N PRO A 68 2.13 4.40 19.27
CA PRO A 68 1.87 3.01 18.92
C PRO A 68 0.38 2.71 19.00
N LEU A 69 -0.09 1.81 18.15
CA LEU A 69 -1.48 1.37 18.04
C LEU A 69 -1.55 -0.14 17.93
N LEU A 70 -2.67 -0.71 18.37
CA LEU A 70 -3.00 -2.13 18.18
C LEU A 70 -1.84 -3.04 18.59
N ASP A 71 -1.36 -2.87 19.83
CA ASP A 71 -0.24 -3.66 20.37
C ASP A 71 1.05 -3.55 19.52
N GLU A 72 1.44 -2.31 19.22
CA GLU A 72 2.63 -1.96 18.40
C GLU A 72 2.65 -2.53 16.98
N SER A 73 1.51 -3.00 16.46
CA SER A 73 1.40 -3.48 15.08
C SER A 73 1.25 -2.36 14.06
N MET A 74 0.75 -1.20 14.50
CA MET A 74 0.69 0.03 13.73
C MET A 74 1.20 1.23 14.53
N THR A 75 1.52 2.31 13.83
CA THR A 75 1.87 3.59 14.44
C THR A 75 1.12 4.74 13.78
N ARG A 76 0.73 5.70 14.61
CA ARG A 76 0.11 6.95 14.22
C ARG A 76 1.16 8.03 14.25
N ASP A 77 1.52 8.59 13.10
CA ASP A 77 2.45 9.71 13.01
C ASP A 77 2.24 10.57 11.76
N ARG A 78 3.00 11.66 11.68
CA ARG A 78 2.95 12.64 10.60
C ARG A 78 3.43 12.09 9.26
N TRP A 79 4.36 11.14 9.25
CA TRP A 79 4.86 10.54 8.02
C TRP A 79 3.80 9.67 7.34
N ALA A 80 3.13 8.82 8.12
CA ALA A 80 2.00 8.03 7.65
C ALA A 80 0.83 8.94 7.22
N ALA A 81 0.52 9.97 8.00
CA ALA A 81 -0.56 10.92 7.65
C ALA A 81 -0.26 11.70 6.37
N LEU A 82 0.96 12.20 6.20
CA LEU A 82 1.38 12.90 4.97
C LEU A 82 1.30 11.98 3.75
N ALA A 83 1.80 10.74 3.88
CA ALA A 83 1.69 9.75 2.82
C ALA A 83 0.23 9.47 2.46
N ALA A 84 -0.64 9.33 3.45
CA ALA A 84 -2.07 9.13 3.24
C ALA A 84 -2.74 10.31 2.50
N ILE A 85 -2.35 11.56 2.77
CA ILE A 85 -2.81 12.74 2.02
C ILE A 85 -2.40 12.64 0.54
N VAL A 86 -1.13 12.28 0.27
CA VAL A 86 -0.63 12.14 -1.10
C VAL A 86 -1.31 10.98 -1.83
N LEU A 87 -1.49 9.84 -1.17
CA LEU A 87 -2.21 8.68 -1.69
C LEU A 87 -3.67 9.03 -2.00
N ALA A 88 -4.34 9.77 -1.11
CA ALA A 88 -5.69 10.24 -1.30
C ALA A 88 -5.81 11.18 -2.52
N GLY A 89 -4.89 12.13 -2.64
CA GLY A 89 -4.82 13.04 -3.80
C GLY A 89 -4.58 12.28 -5.12
N ALA A 90 -3.63 11.35 -5.15
CA ALA A 90 -3.34 10.53 -6.33
C ALA A 90 -4.55 9.68 -6.74
N GLY A 91 -5.25 9.09 -5.77
CA GLY A 91 -6.47 8.32 -6.00
C GLY A 91 -7.63 9.19 -6.53
N ALA A 92 -7.87 10.36 -5.93
CA ALA A 92 -8.89 11.29 -6.40
C ALA A 92 -8.64 11.75 -7.85
N LEU A 93 -7.39 12.12 -8.16
CA LEU A 93 -6.99 12.47 -9.54
C LEU A 93 -7.14 11.30 -10.51
N THR A 94 -6.83 10.08 -10.06
CA THR A 94 -7.02 8.87 -10.87
C THR A 94 -8.49 8.63 -11.20
N VAL A 95 -9.39 8.82 -10.23
CA VAL A 95 -10.84 8.73 -10.47
C VAL A 95 -11.28 9.73 -11.54
N LEU A 96 -10.82 10.99 -11.46
CA LEU A 96 -11.12 12.01 -12.47
C LEU A 96 -10.56 11.64 -13.86
N LEU A 97 -9.31 11.18 -13.93
CA LEU A 97 -8.67 10.72 -15.18
C LEU A 97 -9.43 9.55 -15.81
N SER A 98 -9.89 8.59 -14.99
CA SER A 98 -10.62 7.41 -15.46
C SER A 98 -11.99 7.74 -16.06
N TRP A 99 -12.53 8.95 -15.82
CA TRP A 99 -13.78 9.39 -16.44
C TRP A 99 -13.66 9.57 -17.96
N GLY A 100 -12.47 9.96 -18.45
CA GLY A 100 -12.19 10.08 -19.89
C GLY A 100 -11.97 8.74 -20.59
N GLU A 101 -11.74 7.67 -19.83
CA GLU A 101 -11.48 6.35 -20.41
C GLU A 101 -12.77 5.67 -20.86
N LYS A 102 -12.74 5.03 -22.03
CA LYS A 102 -13.82 4.15 -22.46
C LYS A 102 -13.64 2.80 -21.76
N ARG A 103 -14.63 2.38 -20.98
CA ARG A 103 -14.69 1.04 -20.40
C ARG A 103 -15.94 0.33 -20.84
N ARG A 104 -15.75 -0.91 -21.26
CA ARG A 104 -16.82 -1.81 -21.69
C ARG A 104 -17.43 -2.51 -20.49
N ASP A 105 -16.58 -3.06 -19.62
CA ASP A 105 -16.99 -3.91 -18.50
C ASP A 105 -16.32 -3.45 -17.18
N HIS A 106 -16.75 -4.04 -16.06
CA HIS A 106 -16.12 -3.95 -14.73
C HIS A 106 -15.91 -2.53 -14.18
N SER A 107 -16.80 -1.59 -14.51
CA SER A 107 -16.64 -0.19 -14.09
C SER A 107 -16.72 -0.03 -12.58
N GLY A 108 -17.57 -0.80 -11.90
CA GLY A 108 -17.74 -0.76 -10.46
C GLY A 108 -16.55 -1.34 -9.70
N GLU A 109 -16.16 -2.54 -10.11
CA GLU A 109 -15.04 -3.31 -9.60
C GLU A 109 -13.74 -2.54 -9.71
N TYR A 110 -13.54 -1.77 -10.78
CA TYR A 110 -12.40 -0.87 -10.88
C TYR A 110 -12.31 0.11 -9.71
N TYR A 111 -13.38 0.87 -9.46
CA TYR A 111 -13.35 1.93 -8.44
C TYR A 111 -13.24 1.33 -7.04
N ALA A 112 -13.83 0.17 -6.84
CA ALA A 112 -13.69 -0.60 -5.61
C ALA A 112 -12.26 -1.09 -5.40
N LEU A 113 -11.63 -1.71 -6.40
CA LEU A 113 -10.25 -2.17 -6.33
C LEU A 113 -9.27 -1.00 -6.19
N LEU A 114 -9.54 0.14 -6.82
CA LEU A 114 -8.73 1.35 -6.70
C LEU A 114 -8.76 1.88 -5.25
N ALA A 115 -9.96 1.98 -4.66
CA ALA A 115 -10.11 2.39 -3.26
C ALA A 115 -9.53 1.35 -2.29
N ALA A 116 -9.70 0.04 -2.56
CA ALA A 116 -9.12 -1.03 -1.75
C ALA A 116 -7.58 -1.06 -1.82
N ALA A 117 -6.99 -0.83 -3.00
CA ALA A 117 -5.55 -0.70 -3.16
C ALA A 117 -5.01 0.49 -2.35
N ALA A 118 -5.69 1.63 -2.42
CA ALA A 118 -5.31 2.80 -1.62
C ALA A 118 -5.46 2.57 -0.12
N ALA A 119 -6.53 1.89 0.31
CA ALA A 119 -6.72 1.51 1.72
C ALA A 119 -5.54 0.66 2.22
N GLY A 120 -5.14 -0.35 1.44
CA GLY A 120 -3.97 -1.17 1.74
C GLY A 120 -2.67 -0.35 1.80
N MET A 121 -2.48 0.64 0.91
CA MET A 121 -1.31 1.53 0.95
C MET A 121 -1.30 2.47 2.17
N VAL A 122 -2.45 3.01 2.57
CA VAL A 122 -2.57 3.84 3.78
C VAL A 122 -2.29 2.99 5.03
N PHE A 123 -2.79 1.76 5.05
CA PHE A 123 -2.49 0.80 6.13
C PHE A 123 -0.99 0.44 6.15
N PHE A 124 -0.39 0.24 4.97
CA PHE A 124 1.03 -0.10 4.79
C PHE A 124 1.99 0.96 5.34
N VAL A 125 1.76 2.25 5.08
CA VAL A 125 2.65 3.33 5.56
C VAL A 125 2.61 3.51 7.09
N GLY A 126 1.56 3.01 7.75
CA GLY A 126 1.40 2.99 9.20
C GLY A 126 1.89 1.70 9.86
N ALA A 127 2.43 0.73 9.11
CA ALA A 127 2.92 -0.51 9.68
C ALA A 127 4.13 -0.27 10.59
N SER A 128 4.17 -0.91 11.76
CA SER A 128 5.29 -0.85 12.72
C SER A 128 5.89 -2.22 13.06
N ASN A 129 5.48 -3.27 12.36
CA ASN A 129 6.09 -4.60 12.46
C ASN A 129 6.15 -5.27 11.08
N LEU A 130 7.00 -6.30 10.96
CA LEU A 130 7.24 -7.01 9.69
C LEU A 130 6.00 -7.72 9.14
N MET A 131 5.13 -8.22 10.01
CA MET A 131 3.90 -8.93 9.61
C MET A 131 2.87 -7.98 9.00
N THR A 132 2.55 -6.88 9.68
CA THR A 132 1.65 -5.83 9.20
C THR A 132 2.16 -5.25 7.89
N LEU A 133 3.47 -4.99 7.80
CA LEU A 133 4.12 -4.54 6.57
C LEU A 133 3.82 -5.51 5.42
N PHE A 134 4.07 -6.81 5.61
CA PHE A 134 3.88 -7.81 4.56
C PHE A 134 2.41 -7.96 4.14
N LEU A 135 1.50 -8.07 5.11
CA LEU A 135 0.07 -8.24 4.85
C LEU A 135 -0.53 -7.02 4.13
N ALA A 136 -0.14 -5.81 4.55
CA ALA A 136 -0.57 -4.58 3.90
C ALA A 136 -0.04 -4.49 2.47
N LEU A 137 1.24 -4.87 2.25
CA LEU A 137 1.85 -4.94 0.93
C LEU A 137 1.08 -5.86 -0.01
N GLU A 138 0.80 -7.09 0.44
CA GLU A 138 0.09 -8.08 -0.36
C GLU A 138 -1.35 -7.67 -0.67
N TRP A 139 -2.04 -7.04 0.28
CA TRP A 139 -3.39 -6.54 0.04
C TRP A 139 -3.43 -5.56 -1.14
N PHE A 140 -2.60 -4.51 -1.12
CA PHE A 140 -2.62 -3.57 -2.25
C PHE A 140 -1.97 -4.13 -3.51
N SER A 141 -1.00 -5.06 -3.41
CA SER A 141 -0.43 -5.81 -4.54
C SER A 141 -1.51 -6.54 -5.33
N ILE A 142 -2.32 -7.37 -4.65
CA ILE A 142 -3.36 -8.19 -5.30
C ILE A 142 -4.38 -7.28 -6.00
N SER A 143 -4.78 -6.20 -5.34
CA SER A 143 -5.70 -5.21 -5.92
C SER A 143 -5.14 -4.60 -7.21
N LEU A 144 -3.85 -4.27 -7.24
CA LEU A 144 -3.19 -3.73 -8.42
C LEU A 144 -2.98 -4.77 -9.53
N TYR A 145 -2.65 -6.02 -9.19
CA TYR A 145 -2.53 -7.10 -10.19
C TYR A 145 -3.83 -7.26 -10.98
N ILE A 146 -4.97 -7.23 -10.27
CA ILE A 146 -6.30 -7.30 -10.89
C ILE A 146 -6.58 -6.03 -11.71
N LEU A 147 -6.28 -4.84 -11.19
CA LEU A 147 -6.46 -3.58 -11.92
C LEU A 147 -5.65 -3.52 -13.22
N CYS A 148 -4.43 -4.05 -13.25
CA CYS A 148 -3.61 -4.14 -14.46
C CYS A 148 -4.22 -5.07 -15.52
N ALA A 149 -4.88 -6.15 -15.10
CA ALA A 149 -5.55 -7.11 -15.98
C ALA A 149 -7.05 -6.84 -16.21
N LEU A 150 -7.57 -5.68 -15.77
CA LEU A 150 -9.01 -5.45 -15.74
C LEU A 150 -9.67 -5.33 -17.13
N ASP A 151 -8.91 -4.88 -18.14
CA ASP A 151 -9.38 -4.84 -19.54
C ASP A 151 -9.18 -6.21 -20.19
N THR A 152 -10.11 -7.13 -19.93
CA THR A 152 -10.04 -8.54 -20.38
C THR A 152 -10.10 -8.72 -21.89
N HIS A 153 -10.46 -7.69 -22.64
CA HIS A 153 -10.50 -7.72 -24.11
C HIS A 153 -9.17 -7.31 -24.74
N ARG A 154 -8.23 -6.81 -23.95
CA ARG A 154 -6.93 -6.33 -24.42
C ARG A 154 -5.81 -7.23 -23.91
N GLU A 155 -5.22 -7.99 -24.83
CA GLU A 155 -4.12 -8.94 -24.53
C GLU A 155 -2.97 -8.27 -23.77
N THR A 156 -2.61 -7.03 -24.12
CA THR A 156 -1.54 -6.29 -23.41
C THR A 156 -1.89 -5.96 -21.95
N SER A 157 -3.18 -5.78 -21.62
CA SER A 157 -3.63 -5.60 -20.24
C SER A 157 -3.49 -6.89 -19.45
N LEU A 158 -3.91 -8.01 -20.03
CA LEU A 158 -3.78 -9.34 -19.43
C LEU A 158 -2.30 -9.72 -19.22
N GLU A 159 -1.46 -9.50 -20.23
CA GLU A 159 -0.01 -9.70 -20.14
C GLU A 159 0.60 -8.83 -19.03
N SER A 160 0.19 -7.57 -18.90
CA SER A 160 0.67 -6.67 -17.85
C SER A 160 0.30 -7.16 -16.46
N GLY A 161 -0.94 -7.56 -16.23
CA GLY A 161 -1.34 -8.10 -14.93
C GLY A 161 -0.62 -9.40 -14.60
N LEU A 162 -0.43 -10.29 -15.57
CA LEU A 162 0.32 -11.54 -15.38
C LEU A 162 1.79 -11.29 -15.07
N LYS A 163 2.47 -10.43 -15.85
CA LYS A 163 3.86 -10.03 -15.59
C LYS A 163 3.98 -9.38 -14.22
N TYR A 164 3.07 -8.48 -13.87
CA TYR A 164 3.12 -7.81 -12.59
C TYR A 164 2.91 -8.77 -11.43
N LEU A 165 1.96 -9.71 -11.55
CA LEU A 165 1.70 -10.75 -10.56
C LEU A 165 2.92 -11.66 -10.34
N ILE A 166 3.55 -12.15 -11.41
CA ILE A 166 4.68 -13.10 -11.30
C ILE A 166 5.90 -12.42 -10.69
N VAL A 167 6.33 -11.29 -11.27
CA VAL A 167 7.52 -10.58 -10.77
C VAL A 167 7.23 -9.94 -9.40
N GLY A 168 5.99 -9.49 -9.19
CA GLY A 168 5.52 -8.98 -7.91
C GLY A 168 5.54 -10.00 -6.80
N SER A 169 4.99 -11.20 -7.04
CA SER A 169 5.06 -12.31 -6.09
C SER A 169 6.49 -12.69 -5.74
N PHE A 170 7.42 -12.61 -6.70
CA PHE A 170 8.84 -12.84 -6.43
C PHE A 170 9.45 -11.76 -5.53
N GLY A 171 9.16 -10.47 -5.79
CA GLY A 171 9.59 -9.37 -4.93
C GLY A 171 9.03 -9.47 -3.50
N SER A 172 7.75 -9.81 -3.37
CA SER A 172 7.12 -10.07 -2.07
C SER A 172 7.70 -11.29 -1.36
N GLY A 173 8.03 -12.36 -2.09
CA GLY A 173 8.71 -13.53 -1.55
C GLY A 173 10.09 -13.23 -1.00
N ILE A 174 10.88 -12.41 -1.72
CA ILE A 174 12.18 -11.91 -1.23
C ILE A 174 11.98 -11.11 0.06
N LEU A 175 11.00 -10.20 0.10
CA LEU A 175 10.72 -9.40 1.29
C LEU A 175 10.32 -10.27 2.49
N LEU A 176 9.45 -11.26 2.28
CA LEU A 176 8.98 -12.15 3.32
C LEU A 176 10.14 -13.01 3.85
N PHE A 177 10.98 -13.53 2.96
CA PHE A 177 12.15 -14.28 3.37
C PHE A 177 13.14 -13.40 4.13
N GLY A 178 13.39 -12.16 3.67
CA GLY A 178 14.20 -11.19 4.42
C GLY A 178 13.65 -10.91 5.81
N SER A 179 12.33 -10.76 5.93
CA SER A 179 11.63 -10.61 7.22
C SER A 179 11.84 -11.82 8.13
N ALA A 180 11.83 -13.04 7.57
CA ALA A 180 12.10 -14.27 8.31
C ALA A 180 13.56 -14.36 8.80
N LEU A 181 14.54 -13.87 8.02
CA LEU A 181 15.93 -13.81 8.45
C LEU A 181 16.14 -12.80 9.60
N VAL A 182 15.50 -11.63 9.51
CA VAL A 182 15.52 -10.62 10.59
C VAL A 182 14.91 -11.19 11.87
N TYR A 183 13.77 -11.86 11.77
CA TYR A 183 13.17 -12.58 12.90
C TYR A 183 14.09 -13.69 13.42
N GLY A 184 14.76 -14.44 12.54
CA GLY A 184 15.72 -15.46 12.92
C GLY A 184 16.94 -14.93 13.69
N ALA A 185 17.37 -13.71 13.39
CA ALA A 185 18.50 -13.05 14.05
C ALA A 185 18.11 -12.37 15.37
N THR A 186 16.90 -11.79 15.45
CA THR A 186 16.49 -10.94 16.59
C THR A 186 15.46 -11.59 17.52
N GLY A 187 14.69 -12.56 17.02
CA GLY A 187 13.51 -13.11 17.70
C GLY A 187 12.28 -12.20 17.64
N GLU A 188 12.36 -11.06 16.93
CA GLU A 188 11.36 -9.99 17.02
C GLU A 188 10.73 -9.65 15.67
N LEU A 189 9.49 -9.15 15.72
CA LEU A 189 8.75 -8.69 14.54
C LEU A 189 8.52 -7.17 14.53
N GLY A 190 8.41 -6.56 15.72
CA GLY A 190 8.19 -5.12 15.89
C GLY A 190 9.44 -4.33 15.54
N PHE A 191 9.31 -3.21 14.84
CA PHE A 191 10.45 -2.40 14.41
C PHE A 191 11.25 -1.88 15.62
N THR A 192 10.56 -1.38 16.64
CA THR A 192 11.15 -0.95 17.91
C THR A 192 11.87 -2.09 18.63
N ALA A 193 11.27 -3.28 18.66
CA ALA A 193 11.84 -4.47 19.30
C ALA A 193 13.07 -5.01 18.54
N ILE A 194 13.05 -4.99 17.21
CA ILE A 194 14.20 -5.35 16.36
C ILE A 194 15.38 -4.43 16.66
N ALA A 195 15.16 -3.12 16.75
CA ALA A 195 16.21 -2.17 17.13
C ALA A 195 16.72 -2.42 18.57
N ALA A 196 15.80 -2.67 19.51
CA ALA A 196 16.14 -2.93 20.91
C ALA A 196 16.92 -4.24 21.13
N ALA A 197 16.86 -5.19 20.19
CA ALA A 197 17.64 -6.43 20.25
C ALA A 197 19.16 -6.18 20.18
N GLY A 198 19.60 -5.01 19.68
CA GLY A 198 21.00 -4.58 19.73
C GLY A 198 21.96 -5.41 18.87
N VAL A 199 21.44 -6.09 17.84
CA VAL A 199 22.24 -6.91 16.92
C VAL A 199 22.82 -6.03 15.81
N THR A 200 24.15 -5.91 15.74
CA THR A 200 24.82 -4.98 14.80
C THR A 200 25.59 -5.67 13.68
N ASP A 201 26.42 -6.66 14.01
CA ASP A 201 27.36 -7.34 13.09
C ASP A 201 26.96 -8.79 12.75
N ASP A 202 25.66 -9.02 12.56
CA ASP A 202 25.14 -10.34 12.24
C ASP A 202 24.83 -10.49 10.73
N SER A 203 25.47 -11.47 10.09
CA SER A 203 25.30 -11.73 8.65
C SER A 203 23.86 -12.12 8.27
N LEU A 204 23.12 -12.76 9.18
CA LEU A 204 21.73 -13.16 8.95
C LEU A 204 20.82 -11.91 8.95
N LEU A 205 21.04 -10.99 9.91
CA LEU A 205 20.35 -9.71 9.97
C LEU A 205 20.62 -8.86 8.71
N LEU A 206 21.90 -8.73 8.31
CA LEU A 206 22.28 -7.93 7.14
C LEU A 206 21.73 -8.52 5.83
N ALA A 207 21.74 -9.84 5.68
CA ALA A 207 21.08 -10.50 4.56
C ALA A 207 19.56 -10.25 4.57
N GLY A 208 18.93 -10.31 5.75
CA GLY A 208 17.52 -9.98 5.94
C GLY A 208 17.17 -8.55 5.53
N LEU A 209 17.94 -7.57 6.02
CA LEU A 209 17.81 -6.16 5.65
C LEU A 209 17.95 -5.96 4.14
N ALA A 210 19.00 -6.53 3.52
CA ALA A 210 19.23 -6.41 2.08
C ALA A 210 18.05 -6.97 1.26
N MET A 211 17.47 -8.09 1.69
CA MET A 211 16.30 -8.69 1.03
C MET A 211 15.03 -7.86 1.23
N ILE A 212 14.79 -7.30 2.42
CA ILE A 212 13.66 -6.39 2.63
C ILE A 212 13.78 -5.15 1.74
N VAL A 213 14.98 -4.54 1.69
CA VAL A 213 15.26 -3.39 0.81
C VAL A 213 15.08 -3.77 -0.65
N ALA A 214 15.48 -4.97 -1.09
CA ALA A 214 15.24 -5.43 -2.45
C ALA A 214 13.74 -5.54 -2.78
N GLY A 215 12.93 -6.10 -1.87
CA GLY A 215 11.48 -6.20 -2.05
C GLY A 215 10.77 -4.84 -2.06
N LEU A 216 11.15 -3.92 -1.17
CA LEU A 216 10.64 -2.55 -1.15
C LEU A 216 11.13 -1.75 -2.38
N GLY A 217 12.36 -1.97 -2.81
CA GLY A 217 12.95 -1.40 -4.03
C GLY A 217 12.22 -1.86 -5.30
N PHE A 218 11.85 -3.14 -5.38
CA PHE A 218 10.94 -3.64 -6.41
C PHE A 218 9.62 -2.89 -6.41
N LYS A 219 9.01 -2.70 -5.23
CA LYS A 219 7.71 -2.03 -5.08
C LYS A 219 7.77 -0.55 -5.46
N ALA A 220 8.90 0.10 -5.21
CA ALA A 220 9.18 1.48 -5.60
C ALA A 220 9.62 1.64 -7.07
N SER A 221 9.80 0.54 -7.82
CA SER A 221 10.43 0.55 -9.14
C SER A 221 11.84 1.17 -9.14
N ALA A 222 12.60 1.00 -8.06
CA ALA A 222 13.97 1.50 -7.93
C ALA A 222 14.94 0.61 -8.73
N ALA A 223 16.00 1.19 -9.31
CA ALA A 223 17.08 0.40 -9.90
C ALA A 223 17.83 -0.38 -8.79
N PRO A 224 18.22 -1.65 -9.01
CA PRO A 224 18.09 -2.45 -10.24
C PRO A 224 16.76 -3.24 -10.38
N PHE A 225 15.79 -3.07 -9.49
CA PHE A 225 14.54 -3.84 -9.41
C PHE A 225 13.38 -3.31 -10.28
N HIS A 226 13.66 -2.46 -11.27
CA HIS A 226 12.65 -1.73 -12.04
C HIS A 226 12.14 -2.46 -13.30
N MET A 227 12.70 -3.63 -13.64
CA MET A 227 12.49 -4.33 -14.92
C MET A 227 11.03 -4.60 -15.28
N TRP A 228 10.15 -4.74 -14.28
CA TRP A 228 8.72 -4.94 -14.50
C TRP A 228 7.98 -3.69 -14.97
N THR A 229 8.50 -2.51 -14.65
CA THR A 229 7.76 -1.23 -14.74
C THR A 229 7.41 -0.84 -16.18
N PRO A 230 8.34 -0.90 -17.17
CA PRO A 230 8.03 -0.49 -18.54
C PRO A 230 6.89 -1.33 -19.15
N ASP A 231 6.99 -2.66 -19.06
CA ASP A 231 6.01 -3.59 -19.62
C ASP A 231 4.63 -3.41 -19.00
N VAL A 232 4.58 -3.33 -17.67
CA VAL A 232 3.31 -3.22 -16.94
C VAL A 232 2.66 -1.85 -17.18
N TYR A 233 3.45 -0.78 -17.23
CA TYR A 233 2.92 0.58 -17.45
C TYR A 233 2.40 0.75 -18.87
N GLN A 234 3.01 0.07 -19.84
CA GLN A 234 2.59 0.11 -21.23
C GLN A 234 1.27 -0.61 -21.46
N GLY A 235 1.04 -1.78 -20.86
CA GLY A 235 -0.16 -2.56 -21.15
C GLY A 235 -1.34 -2.33 -20.20
N ALA A 236 -1.11 -1.88 -18.96
CA ALA A 236 -2.20 -1.56 -18.02
C ALA A 236 -3.05 -0.36 -18.48
N PRO A 237 -4.30 -0.22 -18.00
CA PRO A 237 -5.11 0.98 -18.27
C PRO A 237 -4.39 2.26 -17.80
N THR A 238 -4.49 3.34 -18.58
CA THR A 238 -3.73 4.58 -18.35
C THR A 238 -3.93 5.16 -16.94
N SER A 239 -5.15 5.14 -16.43
CA SER A 239 -5.50 5.55 -15.08
C SER A 239 -4.86 4.67 -14.00
N VAL A 240 -4.76 3.35 -14.21
CA VAL A 240 -4.05 2.45 -13.30
C VAL A 240 -2.56 2.76 -13.30
N THR A 241 -1.96 2.95 -14.48
CA THR A 241 -0.57 3.36 -14.62
C THR A 241 -0.30 4.70 -13.93
N ALA A 242 -1.18 5.69 -14.10
CA ALA A 242 -1.08 6.99 -13.43
C ALA A 242 -1.11 6.85 -11.90
N PHE A 243 -2.06 6.08 -11.37
CA PHE A 243 -2.13 5.79 -9.93
C PHE A 243 -0.86 5.14 -9.41
N MET A 244 -0.41 4.06 -10.05
CA MET A 244 0.82 3.33 -9.67
C MET A 244 2.07 4.19 -9.80
N SER A 245 2.10 5.11 -10.77
CA SER A 245 3.28 5.96 -11.01
C SER A 245 3.64 6.81 -9.79
N ALA A 246 2.65 7.20 -8.98
CA ALA A 246 2.83 8.03 -7.79
C ALA A 246 2.55 7.27 -6.50
N ALA A 247 1.37 6.64 -6.37
CA ALA A 247 0.88 6.12 -5.11
C ALA A 247 1.75 4.98 -4.56
N THR A 248 2.09 3.98 -5.38
CA THR A 248 2.91 2.84 -4.91
C THR A 248 4.31 3.28 -4.52
N LYS A 249 4.88 4.26 -5.23
CA LYS A 249 6.22 4.80 -4.95
C LYS A 249 6.24 5.55 -3.64
N VAL A 250 5.25 6.43 -3.41
CA VAL A 250 5.14 7.16 -2.14
C VAL A 250 4.99 6.19 -0.97
N ALA A 251 4.09 5.19 -1.09
CA ALA A 251 3.90 4.19 -0.06
C ALA A 251 5.19 3.40 0.23
N ALA A 252 5.86 2.89 -0.80
CA ALA A 252 7.10 2.13 -0.67
C ALA A 252 8.24 2.96 -0.06
N LEU A 253 8.43 4.20 -0.51
CA LEU A 253 9.50 5.08 -0.01
C LEU A 253 9.29 5.48 1.45
N VAL A 254 8.06 5.83 1.83
CA VAL A 254 7.76 6.21 3.22
C VAL A 254 7.96 5.03 4.17
N LEU A 255 7.52 3.83 3.79
CA LEU A 255 7.76 2.66 4.64
C LEU A 255 9.23 2.24 4.66
N THR A 256 9.95 2.39 3.55
CA THR A 256 11.41 2.16 3.50
C THR A 256 12.14 3.09 4.46
N LEU A 257 11.78 4.39 4.48
CA LEU A 257 12.36 5.32 5.44
C LEU A 257 12.05 4.90 6.88
N ARG A 258 10.80 4.52 7.17
CA ARG A 258 10.39 4.05 8.50
C ARG A 258 11.19 2.83 8.94
N ILE A 259 11.28 1.80 8.11
CA ILE A 259 11.96 0.57 8.53
C ILE A 259 13.46 0.82 8.76
N LEU A 260 14.12 1.60 7.89
CA LEU A 260 15.55 1.91 8.06
C LEU A 260 15.81 2.74 9.33
N THR A 261 14.97 3.72 9.62
CA THR A 261 15.16 4.63 10.76
C THR A 261 14.68 4.06 12.09
N VAL A 262 13.67 3.19 12.09
CA VAL A 262 13.07 2.65 13.32
C VAL A 262 13.56 1.25 13.64
N ALA A 263 13.68 0.37 12.64
CA ALA A 263 14.09 -1.03 12.86
C ALA A 263 15.60 -1.25 12.73
N PHE A 264 16.29 -0.46 11.89
CA PHE A 264 17.72 -0.61 11.62
C PHE A 264 18.56 0.65 11.89
N PRO A 265 18.36 1.35 13.03
CA PRO A 265 19.10 2.58 13.32
C PRO A 265 20.62 2.32 13.48
N GLU A 266 21.02 1.17 14.02
CA GLU A 266 22.45 0.81 14.19
C GLU A 266 23.17 0.59 12.84
N GLN A 267 22.42 0.31 11.78
CA GLN A 267 22.93 0.13 10.43
C GLN A 267 22.88 1.42 9.59
N GLU A 268 22.67 2.59 10.21
CA GLU A 268 22.61 3.91 9.52
C GLU A 268 23.78 4.13 8.56
N HIS A 269 24.99 3.76 8.98
CA HIS A 269 26.22 3.89 8.20
C HIS A 269 26.21 3.16 6.84
N LEU A 270 25.26 2.24 6.59
CA LEU A 270 25.12 1.52 5.34
C LEU A 270 24.25 2.25 4.30
N TRP A 271 23.44 3.23 4.71
CA TRP A 271 22.43 3.86 3.84
C TRP A 271 22.43 5.41 3.84
N THR A 272 23.28 6.05 4.65
CA THR A 272 23.59 7.49 4.59
C THR A 272 24.85 7.75 3.78
#